data_AF-A0A7V6YS73-F1
#
_entry.id   AF-A0A7V6YS73-F1
#
_cell.length_a   1.000
_cell.length_b   1.000
_cell.length_c   1.000
_cell.angle_alpha   90.00
_cell.angle_beta   90.00
_cell.angle_gamma   90.00
#
_symmetry.space_group_name_H-M   'P 1'
#
loop_
_entity.id
_entity.type
_entity.pdbx_description
1 polymer ?
#
loop_
_entity_poly.entity_id
_entity_poly.type
_entity_poly.pdbx_seq_one_letter_code
_entity_poly.pdbx_strand_id
1 'polypeptide(L)'
;MDIFTMIKLDKNEVENLMNIEILESTEKISDDYEEVCIEGFLDKDSNSQISVEDAMEQLFETLKTKGIINESVETYSYELPVCGLLKNAKRNEEALNKDYIVLSYHA
;
A
#
# COMPACT_ATOMS: atom_id res chain seq x y z
N MET A 1 -24.06 -9.23 -11.03
CA MET A 1 -24.09 -8.30 -9.89
C MET A 1 -22.65 -8.01 -9.65
N ASP A 2 -22.18 -6.84 -10.02
CA ASP A 2 -20.75 -6.55 -10.01
C ASP A 2 -20.40 -6.07 -8.60
N ILE A 3 -19.60 -6.86 -7.87
CA ILE A 3 -19.22 -6.53 -6.50
C ILE A 3 -17.87 -5.85 -6.54
N PHE A 4 -17.84 -4.57 -6.18
CA PHE A 4 -16.58 -3.87 -5.96
C PHE A 4 -16.09 -4.11 -4.53
N THR A 5 -14.86 -4.61 -4.40
CA THR A 5 -14.24 -4.90 -3.11
C THR A 5 -13.03 -4.00 -2.91
N MET A 6 -12.90 -3.48 -1.69
CA MET A 6 -11.74 -2.69 -1.26
C MET A 6 -11.19 -3.31 0.02
N ILE A 7 -9.89 -3.61 0.02
CA ILE A 7 -9.13 -4.09 1.16
C ILE A 7 -8.16 -2.99 1.55
N LYS A 8 -8.24 -2.55 2.80
CA LYS A 8 -7.27 -1.62 3.40
C LYS A 8 -6.40 -2.41 4.36
N LEU A 9 -5.10 -2.35 4.16
CA LEU A 9 -4.11 -3.02 5.00
C LEU A 9 -3.20 -1.97 5.60
N ASP A 10 -3.00 -2.01 6.91
CA ASP A 10 -1.99 -1.17 7.55
C ASP A 10 -0.57 -1.69 7.26
N LYS A 11 0.43 -0.86 7.57
CA LYS A 11 1.84 -1.20 7.41
C LYS A 11 2.20 -2.57 8.01
N ASN A 12 1.81 -2.82 9.25
CA ASN A 12 2.18 -4.04 9.96
C ASN A 12 1.51 -5.26 9.33
N GLU A 13 0.27 -5.14 8.86
CA GLU A 13 -0.41 -6.21 8.14
C GLU A 13 0.34 -6.59 6.87
N VAL A 14 0.75 -5.61 6.06
CA VAL A 14 1.50 -5.85 4.81
C VAL A 14 2.86 -6.48 5.10
N GLU A 15 3.62 -5.91 6.04
CA GLU A 15 4.93 -6.45 6.44
C GLU A 15 4.86 -7.90 6.92
N ASN A 16 3.85 -8.23 7.73
CA ASN A 16 3.66 -9.58 8.27
C ASN A 16 3.14 -10.56 7.22
N LEU A 17 2.28 -10.11 6.30
CA LEU A 17 1.73 -10.97 5.25
C LEU A 17 2.80 -11.44 4.28
N MET A 18 3.75 -10.55 3.94
CA MET A 18 4.74 -10.78 2.89
C MET A 18 6.15 -11.03 3.41
N ASN A 19 6.38 -10.95 4.73
CA ASN A 19 7.72 -10.97 5.34
C ASN A 19 8.67 -9.90 4.75
N ILE A 20 8.15 -8.67 4.63
CA ILE A 20 8.90 -7.52 4.12
C ILE A 20 9.02 -6.42 5.17
N GLU A 21 9.87 -5.44 4.91
CA GLU A 21 9.92 -4.15 5.60
C GLU A 21 9.54 -3.05 4.60
N ILE A 22 8.61 -2.17 5.00
CA ILE A 22 8.22 -1.02 4.19
C ILE A 22 9.22 0.11 4.45
N LEU A 23 9.89 0.53 3.39
CA LEU A 23 10.81 1.66 3.42
C LEU A 23 10.00 2.95 3.29
N GLU A 24 9.92 3.69 4.39
CA GLU A 24 9.17 4.94 4.46
C GLU A 24 10.11 6.14 4.52
N SER A 25 9.69 7.23 3.89
CA SER A 25 10.24 8.56 4.13
C SER A 25 9.15 9.48 4.66
N THR A 26 9.61 10.54 5.32
CA THR A 26 8.71 11.53 5.92
C THR A 26 9.05 12.90 5.34
N GLU A 27 8.06 13.55 4.74
CA GLU A 27 8.19 14.90 4.22
C GLU A 27 7.45 15.89 5.13
N LYS A 28 8.17 16.88 5.67
CA LYS A 28 7.56 17.93 6.48
C LYS A 28 6.77 18.88 5.58
N ILE A 29 5.45 18.94 5.77
CA ILE A 29 4.55 19.82 5.01
C ILE A 29 4.35 21.17 5.73
N SER A 30 4.29 21.16 7.07
CA SER A 30 4.28 22.37 7.92
C SER A 30 4.68 22.04 9.35
N ASP A 31 4.65 23.02 10.27
CA ASP A 31 5.12 22.81 11.66
C ASP A 31 4.35 21.76 12.44
N ASP A 32 3.08 21.51 12.08
CA ASP A 32 2.22 20.54 12.75
C ASP A 32 1.92 19.30 11.88
N TYR A 33 2.47 19.21 10.67
CA TYR A 33 2.08 18.18 9.70
C TYR A 33 3.25 17.60 8.91
N GLU A 34 3.30 16.28 8.91
CA GLU A 34 4.26 15.45 8.18
C GLU A 34 3.49 14.46 7.29
N GLU A 35 4.02 14.20 6.10
CA GLU A 35 3.48 13.23 5.15
C GLU A 35 4.39 11.98 5.19
N VAL A 36 3.82 10.81 5.51
CA VAL A 36 4.53 9.53 5.43
C VAL A 36 4.32 8.94 4.05
N CYS A 37 5.41 8.48 3.44
CA CYS A 37 5.46 8.07 2.05
C CYS A 37 6.19 6.74 1.94
N ILE A 38 5.67 5.85 1.11
CA ILE A 38 6.33 4.59 0.80
C ILE A 38 7.30 4.80 -0.37
N GLU A 39 8.59 4.59 -0.13
CA GLU A 39 9.64 4.69 -1.14
C GLU A 39 9.99 3.33 -1.76
N GLY A 40 9.68 2.25 -1.05
CA GLY A 40 9.87 0.90 -1.54
C GLY A 40 9.69 -0.16 -0.46
N PHE A 41 10.10 -1.37 -0.80
CA PHE A 41 9.93 -2.54 0.04
C PHE A 41 11.25 -3.29 0.11
N LEU A 42 11.55 -3.86 1.26
CA LEU A 42 12.74 -4.68 1.48
C LEU A 42 12.30 -6.09 1.87
N ASP A 43 12.72 -7.08 1.11
CA ASP A 43 12.52 -8.49 1.45
C ASP A 43 13.40 -8.85 2.67
N LYS A 44 12.80 -9.35 3.75
CA LYS A 44 13.56 -9.64 4.99
C LYS A 44 14.48 -10.86 4.89
N ASP A 45 14.22 -11.78 3.96
CA ASP A 45 14.99 -13.01 3.81
C ASP A 45 16.24 -12.80 2.95
N SER A 46 16.10 -12.06 1.86
CA SER A 46 17.16 -11.76 0.90
C SER A 46 17.83 -10.40 1.14
N ASN A 47 17.24 -9.55 1.97
CA ASN A 47 17.67 -8.17 2.21
C ASN A 47 17.81 -7.38 0.88
N SER A 48 16.92 -7.67 -0.07
CA SER A 48 16.91 -7.08 -1.40
C SER A 48 15.71 -6.14 -1.56
N GLN A 49 15.93 -5.03 -2.25
CA GLN A 49 14.87 -4.05 -2.49
C GLN A 49 13.92 -4.58 -3.58
N ILE A 50 12.64 -4.61 -3.26
CA ILE A 50 11.56 -4.98 -4.16
C ILE A 50 10.95 -3.68 -4.72
N SER A 51 10.64 -3.69 -6.02
CA SER A 51 9.90 -2.59 -6.64
C SER A 51 8.47 -2.51 -6.08
N VAL A 52 7.84 -1.35 -6.20
CA VAL A 52 6.43 -1.19 -5.79
C VAL A 52 5.52 -2.15 -6.55
N GLU A 53 5.73 -2.28 -7.86
CA GLU A 53 4.91 -3.14 -8.73
C GLU A 53 5.04 -4.60 -8.33
N ASP A 54 6.26 -5.10 -8.14
CA ASP A 54 6.51 -6.48 -7.72
C ASP A 54 5.96 -6.75 -6.32
N ALA A 55 6.08 -5.79 -5.39
CA ALA A 55 5.55 -5.94 -4.04
C ALA A 55 4.01 -6.01 -4.05
N MET A 56 3.34 -5.16 -4.83
CA MET A 56 1.87 -5.21 -4.92
C MET A 56 1.37 -6.49 -5.57
N GLU A 57 2.09 -7.02 -6.56
CA GLU A 57 1.76 -8.31 -7.17
C GLU A 57 1.90 -9.47 -6.18
N GLN A 58 3.02 -9.49 -5.44
CA GLN A 58 3.23 -10.47 -4.38
C GLN A 58 2.16 -10.38 -3.27
N LEU A 59 1.74 -9.17 -2.89
CA LEU A 59 0.67 -8.96 -1.91
C LEU A 59 -0.65 -9.54 -2.43
N PHE A 60 -1.02 -9.23 -3.67
CA PHE A 60 -2.25 -9.71 -4.30
C PHE A 60 -2.30 -11.26 -4.34
N GLU A 61 -1.21 -11.89 -4.80
CA GLU A 61 -1.13 -13.36 -4.86
C GLU A 61 -1.07 -14.01 -3.46
N THR A 62 -0.47 -13.34 -2.48
CA THR A 62 -0.49 -13.78 -1.08
C THR A 62 -1.92 -13.77 -0.52
N LEU A 63 -2.70 -12.72 -0.81
CA LEU A 63 -4.10 -12.62 -0.39
C LEU A 63 -4.98 -13.67 -1.08
N LYS A 64 -4.71 -14.00 -2.34
CA LYS A 64 -5.37 -15.13 -3.04
C LYS A 64 -5.05 -16.46 -2.40
N THR A 65 -3.77 -16.74 -2.15
CA THR A 65 -3.31 -17.98 -1.50
C THR A 65 -3.91 -18.16 -0.09
N LYS A 66 -4.12 -17.07 0.64
CA LYS A 66 -4.78 -17.07 1.96
C LYS A 66 -6.30 -17.17 1.89
N GLY A 67 -6.90 -17.17 0.69
CA GLY A 67 -8.35 -17.23 0.48
C GLY A 67 -9.10 -15.95 0.82
N ILE A 68 -8.39 -14.82 0.97
CA ILE A 68 -9.00 -13.50 1.22
C ILE A 68 -9.56 -12.94 -0.09
N ILE A 69 -8.80 -13.07 -1.17
CA ILE A 69 -9.24 -12.78 -2.54
C ILE A 69 -9.52 -14.10 -3.23
N ASN A 70 -10.59 -14.16 -4.03
CA ASN A 70 -10.90 -15.36 -4.81
C ASN A 70 -9.87 -15.55 -5.93
N GLU A 71 -9.42 -16.79 -6.15
CA GLU A 71 -8.48 -17.14 -7.22
C GLU A 71 -8.96 -16.70 -8.62
N SER A 72 -10.28 -16.58 -8.84
CA SER A 72 -10.85 -16.13 -10.10
C SER A 72 -10.67 -14.64 -10.40
N VAL A 73 -10.19 -13.84 -9.43
CA VAL A 73 -9.92 -12.41 -9.65
C VAL A 73 -8.59 -12.27 -10.38
N GLU A 74 -8.65 -11.74 -11.60
CA GLU A 74 -7.48 -11.59 -12.49
C GLU A 74 -6.88 -10.18 -12.48
N THR A 75 -7.66 -9.17 -12.07
CA THR A 75 -7.26 -7.77 -12.14
C THR A 75 -7.54 -7.05 -10.84
N TYR A 76 -6.62 -6.15 -10.47
CA TYR A 76 -6.74 -5.29 -9.30
C TYR A 76 -6.14 -3.92 -9.58
N SER A 77 -6.38 -2.98 -8.68
CA SER A 77 -5.74 -1.68 -8.65
C SER A 77 -5.34 -1.37 -7.22
N TYR A 78 -4.28 -0.58 -7.04
CA TYR A 78 -3.75 -0.24 -5.73
C TYR A 78 -3.56 1.26 -5.54
N GLU A 79 -3.64 1.70 -4.29
CA GLU A 79 -3.26 3.04 -3.86
C GLU A 79 -2.23 2.96 -2.73
N LEU A 80 -1.20 3.80 -2.81
CA LEU A 80 -0.10 3.87 -1.84
C LEU A 80 0.08 5.32 -1.36
N PRO A 81 0.54 5.53 -0.11
CA PRO A 81 1.00 6.83 0.34
C PRO A 81 2.25 7.25 -0.44
N VAL A 82 2.17 8.34 -1.20
CA VAL A 82 3.30 8.90 -1.96
C VAL A 82 3.44 10.40 -1.68
N CYS A 83 4.68 10.85 -1.49
CA CYS A 83 4.99 12.24 -1.16
C CYS A 83 4.62 13.20 -2.29
N GLY A 84 4.29 14.44 -1.94
CA GLY A 84 4.13 15.54 -2.90
C GLY A 84 2.74 15.64 -3.53
N LEU A 85 1.81 14.75 -3.19
CA LEU A 85 0.39 14.89 -3.53
C LEU A 85 -0.24 16.07 -2.76
N LEU A 86 0.10 16.22 -1.47
CA LEU A 86 -0.47 17.26 -0.61
C LEU A 86 0.07 18.66 -0.87
N LYS A 87 1.25 18.81 -1.49
CA LYS A 87 1.77 20.11 -1.92
C LYS A 87 0.90 20.77 -3.00
N ASN A 88 0.20 19.96 -3.80
CA ASN A 88 -0.58 20.42 -4.95
C ASN A 88 -2.10 20.38 -4.74
N ALA A 89 -2.58 19.62 -3.75
CA ALA A 89 -3.99 19.55 -3.39
C ALA A 89 -4.34 20.63 -2.35
N LYS A 90 -5.46 21.34 -2.54
CA LYS A 90 -6.04 22.19 -1.48
C LYS A 90 -6.18 21.33 -0.23
N ARG A 91 -5.46 21.70 0.83
CA ARG A 91 -5.43 21.14 2.19
C ARG A 91 -6.67 20.30 2.48
N ASN A 92 -6.57 18.99 2.24
CA ASN A 92 -7.62 18.05 2.59
C ASN A 92 -7.11 17.31 3.83
N GLU A 93 -7.59 17.73 5.00
CA GLU A 93 -7.08 17.26 6.30
C GLU A 93 -7.27 15.75 6.51
N GLU A 94 -8.20 15.13 5.78
CA GLU A 94 -8.41 13.67 5.76
C GLU A 94 -7.37 12.90 4.92
N ALA A 95 -6.59 13.58 4.09
CA ALA A 95 -5.53 12.95 3.28
C ALA A 95 -4.16 12.97 3.98
N LEU A 96 -4.06 13.63 5.14
CA LEU A 96 -2.86 13.65 5.98
C LEU A 96 -2.84 12.38 6.83
N ASN A 97 -1.70 11.67 6.82
CA ASN A 97 -1.46 10.39 7.52
C ASN A 97 -2.21 9.17 6.96
N LYS A 98 -2.06 8.90 5.67
CA LYS A 98 -2.35 7.54 5.17
C LYS A 98 -1.13 6.65 5.44
N ASP A 99 -1.25 5.73 6.38
CA ASP A 99 -0.26 4.67 6.70
C ASP A 99 -0.73 3.29 6.22
N TYR A 100 -1.69 3.29 5.29
CA TYR A 100 -2.34 2.08 4.78
C TYR A 100 -2.21 1.97 3.27
N ILE A 101 -2.16 0.72 2.80
CA ILE A 101 -2.19 0.33 1.40
C ILE A 101 -3.63 -0.08 1.07
N VAL A 102 -4.13 0.38 -0.07
CA VAL A 102 -5.47 -0.01 -0.55
C VAL A 102 -5.33 -0.91 -1.76
N LEU A 103 -5.95 -2.08 -1.72
CA LEU A 103 -6.17 -2.95 -2.88
C LEU A 103 -7.65 -2.94 -3.23
N SER A 104 -7.95 -2.83 -4.53
CA SER A 104 -9.31 -2.80 -5.03
C SER A 104 -9.47 -3.69 -6.25
N TYR A 105 -10.59 -4.40 -6.34
CA TYR A 105 -10.88 -5.31 -7.46
C TYR A 105 -12.39 -5.52 -7.63
N HIS A 106 -12.76 -6.02 -8.81
CA HIS A 106 -14.11 -6.45 -9.11
C HIS A 106 -14.21 -7.98 -9.00
N ALA A 107 -15.24 -8.44 -8.30
CA ALA A 107 -15.57 -9.86 -8.11
C ALA A 107 -16.93 -10.20 -8.73
#